data_AF-A0A498DV21-F1
#
_entry.id   AF-A0A498DV21-F1
#
_cell.length_a   1.000
_cell.length_b   1.000
_cell.length_c   1.000
_cell.angle_alpha   90.00
_cell.angle_beta   90.00
_cell.angle_gamma   90.00
#
_symmetry.space_group_name_H-M   'P 1'
#
loop_
_entity.id
_entity.type
_entity.pdbx_description
1 polymer ?
#
loop_
_entity_poly.entity_id
_entity_poly.type
_entity_poly.pdbx_seq_one_letter_code
_entity_poly.pdbx_strand_id
1 'polypeptide(L)'
;MLTTTLPPLPAGYRPAPPVSGVVTVVTSASNTAVTLHRAEYTHLDPGGGWTSHGYAWRCTGCRHVLTGYPAQGFGRALTDARTHVCEEPR
;
A
#
# COMPACT_ATOMS: atom_id res chain seq x y z
N MET A 1 -13.58 -36.03 -0.21
CA MET A 1 -12.60 -34.94 -0.15
C MET A 1 -12.72 -34.17 -1.46
N LEU A 2 -13.23 -32.93 -1.43
CA LEU A 2 -13.40 -32.10 -2.63
C LEU A 2 -12.12 -31.28 -2.84
N THR A 3 -11.33 -31.66 -3.83
CA THR A 3 -10.15 -30.92 -4.25
C THR A 3 -10.60 -29.77 -5.15
N THR A 4 -10.81 -28.58 -4.57
CA THR A 4 -11.09 -27.37 -5.37
C THR A 4 -9.80 -26.93 -6.03
N THR A 5 -9.62 -27.28 -7.31
CA THR A 5 -8.59 -26.70 -8.16
C THR A 5 -8.92 -25.23 -8.39
N LEU A 6 -8.13 -24.32 -7.83
CA LEU A 6 -8.24 -22.89 -8.13
C LEU A 6 -7.96 -22.68 -9.63
N PRO A 7 -8.74 -21.83 -10.31
CA PRO A 7 -8.47 -21.52 -11.71
C PRO A 7 -7.08 -20.88 -11.86
N PRO A 8 -6.38 -21.12 -12.99
CA PRO A 8 -5.10 -20.50 -13.26
C PRO A 8 -5.25 -18.97 -13.28
N LEU A 9 -4.33 -18.29 -12.60
CA LEU A 9 -4.30 -16.83 -12.59
C LEU A 9 -4.07 -16.32 -14.02
N PRO A 10 -4.72 -15.21 -14.43
CA PRO A 10 -4.54 -14.67 -15.76
C PRO A 10 -3.08 -14.30 -16.04
N ALA A 11 -2.64 -14.50 -17.28
CA ALA A 11 -1.31 -14.09 -17.71
C ALA A 11 -1.14 -12.58 -17.47
N GLY A 12 -0.11 -12.20 -16.70
CA GLY A 12 0.11 -10.81 -16.27
C GLY A 12 -0.50 -10.45 -14.91
N TYR A 13 -1.12 -11.40 -14.20
CA TYR A 13 -1.46 -11.22 -12.78
C TYR A 13 -0.18 -10.95 -11.99
N ARG A 14 0.00 -9.70 -11.58
CA ARG A 14 0.98 -9.32 -10.56
C ARG A 14 0.23 -9.31 -9.23
N PRO A 15 0.51 -10.25 -8.31
CA PRO A 15 -0.03 -10.17 -6.96
C PRO A 15 0.23 -8.78 -6.42
N ALA A 16 -0.78 -8.14 -5.83
CA ALA A 16 -0.52 -6.95 -5.04
C ALA A 16 0.55 -7.34 -4.00
N PRO A 17 1.58 -6.50 -3.80
CA PRO A 17 2.67 -6.87 -2.93
C PRO A 17 2.15 -7.16 -1.52
N PRO A 18 2.73 -8.17 -0.83
CA PRO A 18 2.32 -8.50 0.53
C PRO A 18 2.57 -7.28 1.43
N VAL A 19 1.49 -6.72 1.96
CA VAL A 19 1.55 -5.64 2.92
C VAL A 19 1.85 -6.28 4.28
N SER A 20 3.11 -6.30 4.70
CA SER A 20 3.56 -6.95 5.93
C SER A 20 3.41 -6.02 7.14
N GLY A 21 2.39 -6.26 7.96
CA GLY A 21 2.26 -5.62 9.27
C GLY A 21 1.88 -4.13 9.27
N VAL A 22 1.22 -3.72 10.35
CA VAL A 22 0.95 -2.30 10.65
C VAL A 22 2.19 -1.71 11.31
N VAL A 23 2.71 -0.62 10.76
CA VAL A 23 3.82 0.14 11.36
C VAL A 23 3.29 1.10 12.41
N THR A 24 2.29 1.91 12.03
CA THR A 24 1.66 2.89 12.91
C THR A 24 0.30 3.32 12.35
N VAL A 25 -0.49 4.01 13.16
CA VAL A 25 -1.74 4.67 12.75
C VAL A 25 -1.59 6.15 13.04
N VAL A 26 -1.94 6.99 12.07
CA VAL A 26 -1.93 8.45 12.22
C VAL A 26 -3.31 9.03 11.92
N THR A 27 -3.55 10.22 12.45
CA THR A 27 -4.73 11.01 12.09
C THR A 27 -4.39 11.88 10.87
N SER A 28 -5.23 11.82 9.84
CA SER A 28 -5.11 12.64 8.63
C SER A 28 -5.60 14.07 8.86
N ALA A 29 -5.38 14.95 7.88
CA ALA A 29 -5.88 16.33 7.89
C ALA A 29 -7.42 16.40 7.96
N SER A 30 -8.11 15.38 7.47
CA SER A 30 -9.58 15.22 7.57
C SER A 30 -10.03 14.48 8.85
N ASN A 31 -9.21 14.45 9.90
CA ASN A 31 -9.49 13.75 11.18
C ASN A 31 -9.86 12.26 11.01
N THR A 32 -9.35 11.62 9.97
CA THR A 32 -9.62 10.21 9.69
C THR A 32 -8.39 9.36 10.02
N ALA A 33 -8.59 8.15 10.54
CA ALA A 33 -7.47 7.26 10.80
C ALA A 33 -6.85 6.77 9.48
N VAL A 34 -5.52 6.81 9.40
CA VAL A 34 -4.72 6.29 8.30
C VAL A 34 -3.70 5.32 8.85
N THR A 35 -3.77 4.08 8.40
CA THR A 35 -2.86 3.01 8.81
C THR A 35 -1.67 2.98 7.87
N LEU A 36 -0.46 3.14 8.41
CA LEU A 36 0.78 2.88 7.69
C LEU A 36 1.16 1.42 7.84
N HIS A 37 1.62 0.85 6.74
CA HIS A 37 2.04 -0.54 6.65
C HIS A 37 3.44 -0.66 6.08
N ARG A 38 4.13 -1.74 6.42
CA ARG A 38 5.29 -2.17 5.67
C ARG A 38 4.78 -2.85 4.40
N ALA A 39 5.41 -2.56 3.27
CA ALA A 39 5.08 -3.15 1.99
C ALA A 39 6.41 -3.44 1.28
N GLU A 40 6.99 -4.59 1.58
CA GLU A 40 8.29 -4.98 1.04
C GLU A 40 8.10 -5.67 -0.30
N TYR A 41 8.43 -4.95 -1.37
CA TYR A 41 8.39 -5.50 -2.72
C TYR A 41 9.36 -4.79 -3.65
N THR A 42 9.83 -5.51 -4.67
CA THR A 42 10.67 -4.96 -5.72
C THR A 42 9.85 -4.74 -6.99
N HIS A 43 9.93 -3.55 -7.56
CA HIS A 43 9.29 -3.23 -8.83
C HIS A 43 10.35 -2.93 -9.89
N LEU A 44 10.20 -3.54 -11.07
CA LEU A 44 11.00 -3.21 -12.25
C LEU A 44 10.39 -1.97 -12.89
N ASP A 45 11.12 -0.86 -12.92
CA ASP A 45 10.67 0.37 -13.57
C ASP A 45 10.80 0.26 -15.11
N PRO A 46 10.10 1.12 -15.89
CA PRO A 46 10.17 1.09 -17.35
C PRO A 46 11.57 1.30 -17.94
N GLY A 47 12.50 1.89 -17.19
CA GLY A 47 13.91 2.05 -17.55
C GLY A 47 14.79 0.83 -17.24
N GLY A 48 14.22 -0.24 -16.67
CA GLY A 48 14.90 -1.52 -16.41
C GLY A 48 15.62 -1.61 -15.05
N GLY A 49 15.44 -0.64 -14.16
CA GLY A 49 15.96 -0.69 -12.79
C GLY A 49 15.01 -1.39 -11.82
N TRP A 50 15.57 -2.03 -10.80
CA TRP A 50 14.80 -2.59 -9.69
C TRP A 50 14.72 -1.58 -8.55
N THR A 51 13.50 -1.20 -8.17
CA THR A 51 13.25 -0.34 -7.01
C THR A 51 12.64 -1.15 -5.88
N SER A 52 13.28 -1.13 -4.71
CA SER A 52 12.74 -1.70 -3.48
C SER A 52 11.80 -0.71 -2.80
N HIS A 53 10.54 -1.09 -2.69
CA HIS A 53 9.52 -0.40 -1.92
C HIS A 53 9.42 -1.02 -0.54
N GLY A 54 9.10 -0.20 0.47
CA GLY A 54 9.03 -0.64 1.86
C GLY A 54 7.79 -0.19 2.61
N TYR A 55 7.00 0.75 2.08
CA TYR A 55 5.85 1.30 2.80
C TYR A 55 4.64 1.50 1.91
N ALA A 56 3.47 1.47 2.55
CA ALA A 56 2.19 1.85 2.01
C ALA A 56 1.34 2.47 3.13
N TRP A 57 0.30 3.22 2.77
CA TRP A 57 -0.71 3.64 3.74
C TRP A 57 -2.12 3.42 3.21
N ARG A 58 -3.06 3.24 4.13
CA ARG A 58 -4.47 3.05 3.86
C ARG A 58 -5.30 3.96 4.76
N CYS A 59 -6.17 4.76 4.16
CA CYS A 59 -7.17 5.51 4.91
C CYS A 59 -8.35 4.60 5.30
N THR A 60 -8.79 4.63 6.56
CA THR A 60 -9.92 3.83 7.02
C THR A 60 -11.27 4.42 6.61
N GLY A 61 -11.35 5.74 6.42
CA GLY A 61 -12.55 6.43 5.96
C GLY A 61 -12.81 6.13 4.49
N CYS A 62 -12.08 6.77 3.58
CA CYS A 62 -12.34 6.67 2.13
C CYS A 62 -11.79 5.40 1.47
N ARG A 63 -11.14 4.51 2.23
CA ARG A 63 -10.49 3.28 1.74
C ARG A 63 -9.40 3.50 0.70
N HIS A 64 -8.94 4.74 0.50
CA HIS A 64 -7.82 5.04 -0.38
C HIS A 64 -6.54 4.35 0.11
N VAL A 65 -5.78 3.79 -0.84
CA VAL A 65 -4.52 3.10 -0.59
C VAL A 65 -3.46 3.73 -1.48
N LEU A 66 -2.37 4.19 -0.88
CA LEU A 66 -1.22 4.69 -1.60
C LEU A 66 -0.01 3.82 -1.31
N THR A 67 0.61 3.33 -2.37
CA THR A 67 1.79 2.45 -2.35
C THR A 67 2.94 3.12 -3.11
N GLY A 68 4.08 2.43 -3.27
CA GLY A 68 5.18 2.92 -4.09
C GLY A 68 6.25 3.70 -3.31
N TYR A 69 6.18 3.75 -1.98
CA TYR A 69 7.22 4.39 -1.18
C TYR A 69 8.49 3.53 -1.16
N PRO A 70 9.66 4.09 -1.51
CA PRO A 70 10.94 3.40 -1.39
C PRO A 70 11.17 2.89 0.04
N ALA A 71 12.02 1.88 0.21
CA ALA A 71 12.36 1.34 1.53
C ALA A 71 12.92 2.38 2.53
N GLN A 72 13.47 3.48 2.03
CA GLN A 72 13.98 4.60 2.83
C GLN A 72 12.99 5.78 2.90
N GLY A 73 11.80 5.63 2.30
CA GLY A 73 10.78 6.66 2.10
C GLY A 73 9.74 6.76 3.23
N PHE A 74 10.02 6.24 4.43
CA PHE A 74 9.06 6.26 5.55
C PHE A 74 8.55 7.66 5.87
N GLY A 75 9.44 8.66 5.95
CA GLY A 75 9.07 10.04 6.24
C GLY A 75 8.11 10.64 5.20
N ARG A 76 8.27 10.27 3.93
CA ARG A 76 7.35 10.66 2.85
C ARG A 76 6.00 9.97 3.00
N ALA A 77 5.99 8.66 3.23
CA ALA A 77 4.74 7.92 3.49
C ALA A 77 3.95 8.48 4.68
N LEU A 78 4.66 8.85 5.75
CA LEU A 78 4.09 9.47 6.94
C LEU A 78 3.53 10.87 6.65
N THR A 79 4.24 11.67 5.86
CA THR A 79 3.80 13.01 5.48
C THR A 79 2.54 12.92 4.62
N ASP A 80 2.56 12.10 3.56
CA ASP A 80 1.43 11.91 2.65
C ASP A 80 0.19 11.38 3.39
N ALA A 81 0.37 10.45 4.33
CA ALA A 81 -0.72 9.95 5.18
C ALA A 81 -1.32 11.04 6.08
N ARG A 82 -0.50 11.93 6.66
CA ARG A 82 -0.97 13.04 7.51
C ARG A 82 -1.65 14.14 6.71
N THR A 83 -1.16 14.44 5.51
CA THR A 83 -1.74 15.46 4.63
C THR A 83 -2.94 14.95 3.84
N HIS A 84 -3.26 13.65 3.92
CA HIS A 84 -4.42 13.10 3.24
C HIS A 84 -5.71 13.81 3.68
N VAL A 85 -6.45 14.31 2.69
CA VAL A 85 -7.80 14.79 2.86
C VAL A 85 -8.71 13.73 2.26
N CYS A 86 -9.60 13.18 3.08
CA CYS A 86 -10.65 12.31 2.55
C CYS A 86 -11.58 13.16 1.70
N GLU A 87 -11.52 12.98 0.38
CA GLU A 87 -12.63 13.30 -0.52
C GLU A 87 -13.74 12.29 -0.22
N GLU A 88 -14.48 12.54 0.86
CA GLU A 88 -15.66 11.83 1.38
C GLU A 88 -15.64 10.29 1.42
N PRO A 89 -15.69 9.70 2.62
CA PRO A 89 -16.49 8.52 2.89
C PRO A 89 -17.88 8.94 3.36
N ARG A 90 -18.93 8.62 2.59
CA ARG A 90 -20.27 8.50 3.18
C ARG A 90 -20.30 7.38 4.21
#